data_AF-A0A947ZRE0-F1
#
_entry.id   AF-A0A947ZRE0-F1
#
_cell.length_a   1.000
_cell.length_b   1.000
_cell.length_c   1.000
_cell.angle_alpha   90.00
_cell.angle_beta   90.00
_cell.angle_gamma   90.00
#
_symmetry.space_group_name_H-M   'P 1'
#
loop_
_entity.id
_entity.type
_entity.pdbx_description
1 polymer ?
#
loop_
_entity_poly.entity_id
_entity_poly.type
_entity_poly.pdbx_seq_one_letter_code
_entity_poly.pdbx_strand_id
1 'polypeptide(L)'
;MKTIYKNKVESPYQNMSKKAYDFQNPKHPINEEIIKNTGTLNLTATVKQDSPTLSVLKATPGVVAFVCTLMKDNVVLGEGRSHTIINQNNKYFERSIRFTSNASIIDSVVKSIKTMDALFLNKTNQEKEIVTDEDIHEAKLEMEREENKENITDKQKSFLTQLVNTNIADEDEKGRFLSNIPDLTKSEANKAIQSFQK
;
A
#
# COMPACT_ATOMS: atom_id res chain seq x y z
N MET A 1 33.42 16.54 28.81
CA MET A 1 32.45 17.45 28.16
C MET A 1 31.50 16.61 27.30
N LYS A 2 30.21 16.52 27.63
CA LYS A 2 29.21 15.86 26.77
C LYS A 2 28.75 16.88 25.72
N THR A 3 29.05 16.64 24.46
CA THR A 3 28.48 17.39 23.33
C THR A 3 26.98 17.10 23.28
N ILE A 4 26.19 18.06 23.76
CA ILE A 4 24.74 18.04 23.61
C ILE A 4 24.45 18.42 22.16
N TYR A 5 24.18 17.43 21.31
CA TYR A 5 23.76 17.66 19.95
C TYR A 5 22.40 18.37 19.96
N LYS A 6 22.26 19.47 19.20
CA LYS A 6 20.98 20.16 19.03
C LYS A 6 19.97 19.21 18.40
N ASN A 7 18.76 19.14 18.97
CA ASN A 7 17.66 18.38 18.38
C ASN A 7 17.45 18.80 16.93
N LYS A 8 17.53 17.83 16.02
CA LYS A 8 17.29 18.03 14.59
C LYS A 8 15.81 18.35 14.41
N VAL A 9 15.51 19.61 14.12
CA VAL A 9 14.15 20.04 13.77
C VAL A 9 13.90 19.55 12.34
N GLU A 10 12.99 18.60 12.19
CA GLU A 10 12.62 18.06 10.88
C GLU A 10 11.87 19.13 10.09
N SER A 11 12.11 19.20 8.78
CA SER A 11 11.42 20.17 7.93
C SER A 11 9.95 19.78 7.76
N PRO A 12 9.04 20.74 7.53
CA PRO A 12 7.62 20.45 7.28
C PRO A 12 7.41 19.42 6.15
N TYR A 13 8.25 19.48 5.10
CA TYR A 13 8.25 18.49 4.01
C TYR A 13 8.64 17.07 4.45
N GLN A 14 9.56 16.94 5.42
CA GLN A 14 9.92 15.62 5.96
C GLN A 14 8.78 15.02 6.79
N ASN A 15 8.03 15.86 7.51
CA ASN A 15 6.84 15.43 8.24
C ASN A 15 5.66 15.08 7.30
N MET A 16 5.48 15.84 6.22
CA MET A 16 4.50 15.51 5.16
C MET A 16 4.80 14.16 4.50
N SER A 17 6.07 13.92 4.16
CA SER A 17 6.49 12.65 3.60
C SER A 17 6.26 11.49 4.58
N LYS A 18 6.53 11.67 5.88
CA LYS A 18 6.29 10.61 6.87
C LYS A 18 4.81 10.28 7.05
N LYS A 19 3.93 11.29 7.12
CA LYS A 19 2.49 11.07 7.27
C LYS A 19 1.87 10.47 5.99
N ALA A 20 2.27 10.93 4.81
CA ALA A 20 1.77 10.43 3.51
C ALA A 20 2.20 8.98 3.20
N TYR A 21 3.30 8.50 3.78
CA TYR A 21 3.77 7.11 3.66
C TYR A 21 3.58 6.30 4.95
N ASP A 22 2.69 6.74 5.85
CA ASP A 22 2.34 5.97 7.03
C ASP A 22 1.34 4.86 6.69
N PHE A 23 1.86 3.78 6.10
CA PHE A 23 1.07 2.60 5.73
C PHE A 23 0.58 1.81 6.96
N GLN A 24 1.01 2.15 8.17
CA GLN A 24 0.49 1.54 9.40
C GLN A 24 -0.87 2.14 9.80
N ASN A 25 -1.27 3.28 9.21
CA ASN A 25 -2.59 3.86 9.43
C ASN A 25 -3.69 2.98 8.80
N PRO A 26 -4.63 2.41 9.59
CA PRO A 26 -5.69 1.55 9.07
C PRO A 26 -6.61 2.21 8.04
N LYS A 27 -6.70 3.55 8.03
CA LYS A 27 -7.50 4.35 7.09
C LYS A 27 -6.75 4.70 5.80
N HIS A 28 -5.52 4.27 5.64
CA HIS A 28 -4.73 4.56 4.43
C HIS A 28 -5.36 3.85 3.21
N PRO A 29 -5.52 4.50 2.05
CA PRO A 29 -6.12 3.89 0.84
C PRO A 29 -5.45 2.57 0.40
N ILE A 30 -4.13 2.48 0.55
CA ILE A 30 -3.37 1.22 0.36
C ILE A 30 -3.93 0.08 1.21
N ASN A 31 -4.27 0.32 2.48
CA ASN A 31 -4.83 -0.71 3.34
C ASN A 31 -6.23 -1.15 2.88
N GLU A 32 -7.05 -0.22 2.35
CA GLU A 32 -8.31 -0.59 1.70
C GLU A 32 -8.07 -1.50 0.49
N GLU A 33 -7.07 -1.18 -0.34
CA GLU A 33 -6.74 -1.97 -1.52
C GLU A 33 -6.15 -3.35 -1.18
N ILE A 34 -5.32 -3.41 -0.13
CA ILE A 34 -4.84 -4.68 0.43
C ILE A 34 -6.02 -5.52 0.91
N ILE A 35 -6.96 -4.94 1.65
CA ILE A 35 -8.14 -5.65 2.16
C ILE A 35 -9.00 -6.18 1.00
N LYS A 36 -9.22 -5.39 -0.06
CA LYS A 36 -10.00 -5.82 -1.24
C LYS A 36 -9.38 -7.02 -1.96
N ASN A 37 -8.06 -7.14 -1.96
CA ASN A 37 -7.31 -8.17 -2.67
C ASN A 37 -6.84 -9.33 -1.76
N THR A 38 -7.06 -9.20 -0.45
CA THR A 38 -6.76 -10.24 0.53
C THR A 38 -8.02 -11.03 0.83
N GLY A 39 -7.96 -12.35 0.69
CA GLY A 39 -9.10 -13.19 1.00
C GLY A 39 -8.83 -14.66 0.70
N THR A 40 -9.87 -15.47 0.86
CA THR A 40 -9.84 -16.90 0.56
C THR A 40 -10.64 -17.17 -0.70
N LEU A 41 -10.04 -17.93 -1.62
CA LEU A 41 -10.67 -18.39 -2.85
C LEU A 41 -11.09 -19.85 -2.69
N ASN A 42 -12.38 -20.12 -2.84
CA ASN A 42 -12.90 -21.48 -2.89
C ASN A 42 -12.80 -22.01 -4.32
N LEU A 43 -11.91 -22.98 -4.53
CA LEU A 43 -11.70 -23.60 -5.83
C LEU A 43 -12.30 -25.00 -5.83
N THR A 44 -12.94 -25.37 -6.94
CA THR A 44 -13.49 -26.71 -7.15
C THR A 44 -12.58 -27.46 -8.10
N ALA A 45 -11.97 -28.55 -7.63
CA ALA A 45 -11.19 -29.46 -8.47
C ALA A 45 -12.04 -30.67 -8.86
N THR A 46 -12.21 -30.90 -10.16
CA THR A 46 -12.95 -32.06 -10.68
C THR A 46 -12.00 -32.98 -11.43
N VAL A 47 -11.83 -34.22 -10.94
CA VAL A 47 -11.01 -35.24 -11.59
C VAL A 47 -11.91 -36.16 -12.40
N LYS A 48 -11.59 -36.35 -13.68
CA LYS A 48 -12.29 -37.25 -14.59
C LYS A 48 -11.30 -38.11 -15.36
N GLN A 49 -11.79 -39.21 -15.92
CA GLN A 49 -11.03 -40.01 -16.86
C GLN A 49 -10.77 -39.20 -18.15
N ASP A 50 -9.54 -39.23 -18.66
CA ASP A 50 -9.15 -38.51 -19.87
C ASP A 50 -9.30 -39.42 -21.10
N SER A 51 -10.52 -39.43 -21.67
CA SER A 51 -10.84 -40.22 -22.87
C SER A 51 -9.95 -39.86 -24.08
N PRO A 52 -9.64 -38.59 -24.38
CA PRO A 52 -8.66 -38.23 -25.40
C PRO A 52 -7.31 -38.92 -25.22
N THR A 53 -6.68 -38.82 -24.04
CA THR A 53 -5.36 -39.43 -23.80
C THR A 53 -5.42 -40.95 -23.87
N LEU A 54 -6.49 -41.56 -23.34
CA LEU A 54 -6.72 -43.00 -23.49
C LEU A 54 -6.87 -43.43 -24.94
N SER A 55 -7.47 -42.58 -25.78
CA SER A 55 -7.69 -42.89 -27.17
C SER A 55 -6.39 -42.96 -27.99
N VAL A 56 -5.40 -42.15 -27.60
CA VAL A 56 -4.06 -42.12 -28.19
C VAL A 56 -3.23 -43.32 -27.70
N LEU A 57 -3.40 -43.71 -26.43
CA LEU A 57 -2.61 -44.75 -25.77
C LEU A 57 -3.28 -46.14 -25.76
N LYS A 58 -4.30 -46.38 -26.60
CA LYS A 58 -5.07 -47.63 -26.64
C LYS A 58 -4.21 -48.89 -26.82
N ALA A 59 -3.07 -48.77 -27.49
CA ALA A 59 -2.18 -49.90 -27.77
C ALA A 59 -1.46 -50.42 -26.52
N THR A 60 -1.38 -49.63 -25.44
CA THR A 60 -0.64 -49.98 -24.23
C THR A 60 -1.58 -50.56 -23.17
N PRO A 61 -1.46 -51.85 -22.81
CA PRO A 61 -2.28 -52.44 -21.78
C PRO A 61 -2.08 -51.79 -20.40
N GLY A 62 -3.16 -51.65 -19.63
CA GLY A 62 -3.10 -51.13 -18.26
C GLY A 62 -2.93 -49.61 -18.15
N VAL A 63 -3.00 -48.85 -19.26
CA VAL A 63 -3.00 -47.39 -19.19
C VAL A 63 -4.27 -46.88 -18.54
N VAL A 64 -4.10 -45.96 -17.59
CA VAL A 64 -5.18 -45.12 -17.08
C VAL A 64 -4.76 -43.67 -17.21
N ALA A 65 -5.64 -42.84 -17.76
CA ALA A 65 -5.40 -41.41 -17.91
C ALA A 65 -6.50 -40.60 -17.23
N PHE A 66 -6.11 -39.47 -16.66
CA PHE A 66 -6.95 -38.60 -15.86
C PHE A 66 -6.68 -37.15 -16.21
N VAL A 67 -7.73 -36.35 -16.12
CA VAL A 67 -7.69 -34.89 -16.22
C VAL A 67 -8.29 -34.31 -14.95
N CYS A 68 -7.63 -33.31 -14.37
CA CYS A 68 -8.14 -32.50 -13.28
C CYS A 68 -8.43 -31.11 -13.82
N THR A 69 -9.69 -30.70 -13.74
CA THR A 69 -10.12 -29.36 -14.11
C THR A 69 -10.37 -28.56 -12.84
N LEU A 70 -9.64 -27.45 -12.69
CA LEU A 70 -9.80 -26.51 -11.59
C LEU A 70 -10.75 -25.40 -12.01
N MET A 71 -11.80 -25.17 -11.23
CA MET A 71 -12.85 -24.20 -11.54
C MET A 71 -13.12 -23.24 -10.37
N LYS A 72 -13.54 -22.03 -10.71
CA LYS A 72 -14.14 -21.05 -9.80
C LYS A 72 -15.39 -20.50 -10.47
N ASP A 73 -16.54 -20.51 -9.79
CA ASP A 73 -17.80 -19.95 -10.30
C ASP A 73 -18.16 -20.44 -11.73
N ASN A 74 -18.00 -21.75 -11.99
CA ASN A 74 -18.17 -22.39 -13.31
C ASN A 74 -17.19 -21.94 -14.41
N VAL A 75 -16.19 -21.13 -14.10
CA VAL A 75 -15.10 -20.75 -15.00
C VAL A 75 -13.92 -21.70 -14.79
N VAL A 76 -13.42 -22.27 -15.89
CA VAL A 76 -12.21 -23.11 -15.86
C VAL A 76 -10.98 -22.22 -15.71
N LEU A 77 -10.23 -22.45 -14.66
CA LEU A 77 -9.00 -21.72 -14.36
C LEU A 77 -7.76 -22.46 -14.87
N GLY A 78 -7.75 -23.79 -14.74
CA GLY A 78 -6.61 -24.60 -15.12
C GLY A 78 -6.97 -26.06 -15.35
N GLU A 79 -6.16 -26.73 -16.15
CA GLU A 79 -6.28 -28.16 -16.46
C GLU A 79 -4.93 -28.86 -16.25
N GLY A 80 -4.95 -29.93 -15.47
CA GLY A 80 -3.84 -30.85 -15.32
C GLY A 80 -4.17 -32.16 -15.98
N ARG A 81 -3.26 -32.74 -16.77
CA ARG A 81 -3.43 -34.05 -17.40
C ARG A 81 -2.30 -34.98 -16.97
N SER A 82 -2.63 -36.23 -16.71
CA SER A 82 -1.65 -37.25 -16.39
C SER A 82 -2.13 -38.63 -16.82
N HIS A 83 -1.19 -39.54 -16.97
CA HIS A 83 -1.45 -40.95 -17.24
C HIS A 83 -0.48 -41.81 -16.44
N THR A 84 -0.86 -43.07 -16.24
CA THR A 84 -0.01 -44.07 -15.60
C THR A 84 -0.32 -45.44 -16.18
N ILE A 85 0.66 -46.33 -16.13
CA ILE A 85 0.51 -47.72 -16.57
C ILE A 85 0.46 -48.58 -15.32
N ILE A 86 -0.68 -49.25 -15.13
CA ILE A 86 -0.89 -50.22 -14.05
C ILE A 86 -0.27 -51.55 -14.48
N ASN A 87 0.67 -52.04 -13.68
CA ASN A 87 1.31 -53.33 -13.86
C ASN A 87 1.61 -53.97 -12.49
N GLN A 88 2.25 -55.14 -12.47
CA GLN A 88 2.57 -55.84 -11.22
C GLN A 88 3.46 -55.02 -10.27
N ASN A 89 4.33 -54.16 -10.81
CA ASN A 89 5.23 -53.31 -10.05
C ASN A 89 4.60 -51.97 -9.65
N ASN A 90 3.56 -51.52 -10.37
CA ASN A 90 2.88 -50.25 -10.16
C ASN A 90 1.37 -50.46 -10.04
N LYS A 91 0.92 -50.74 -8.82
CA LYS A 91 -0.50 -51.01 -8.50
C LYS A 91 -1.28 -49.78 -8.06
N TYR A 92 -0.59 -48.71 -7.66
CA TYR A 92 -1.21 -47.52 -7.07
C TYR A 92 -1.11 -46.32 -7.99
N PHE A 93 -2.25 -45.80 -8.45
CA PHE A 93 -2.32 -44.62 -9.32
C PHE A 93 -2.74 -43.34 -8.57
N GLU A 94 -3.01 -43.43 -7.28
CA GLU A 94 -3.40 -42.28 -6.44
C GLU A 94 -2.36 -41.15 -6.49
N ARG A 95 -1.07 -41.50 -6.54
CA ARG A 95 0.01 -40.53 -6.68
C ARG A 95 -0.09 -39.76 -7.98
N SER A 96 -0.42 -40.44 -9.08
CA SER A 96 -0.66 -39.82 -10.38
C SER A 96 -1.85 -38.86 -10.32
N ILE A 97 -2.93 -39.21 -9.62
CA ILE A 97 -4.07 -38.30 -9.42
C ILE A 97 -3.65 -37.03 -8.66
N ARG A 98 -2.86 -37.18 -7.57
CA ARG A 98 -2.34 -36.03 -6.82
C ARG A 98 -1.46 -35.14 -7.70
N PHE A 99 -0.63 -35.74 -8.56
CA PHE A 99 0.14 -34.98 -9.55
C PHE A 99 -0.75 -34.25 -10.54
N THR A 100 -1.84 -34.86 -11.02
CA THR A 100 -2.81 -34.21 -11.89
C THR A 100 -3.46 -33.00 -11.22
N SER A 101 -3.84 -33.11 -9.94
CA SER A 101 -4.40 -31.98 -9.17
C SER A 101 -3.37 -30.86 -8.94
N ASN A 102 -2.12 -31.21 -8.64
CA ASN A 102 -1.07 -30.19 -8.50
C ASN A 102 -0.78 -29.51 -9.85
N ALA A 103 -0.81 -30.26 -10.94
CA ALA A 103 -0.62 -29.72 -12.29
C ALA A 103 -1.74 -28.74 -12.68
N SER A 104 -3.01 -28.99 -12.30
CA SER A 104 -4.11 -28.07 -12.59
C SER A 104 -3.99 -26.75 -11.81
N ILE A 105 -3.46 -26.79 -10.59
CA ILE A 105 -3.13 -25.58 -9.80
C ILE A 105 -1.99 -24.80 -10.47
N ILE A 106 -0.91 -25.47 -10.86
CA ILE A 106 0.22 -24.81 -11.53
C ILE A 106 -0.24 -24.17 -12.84
N ASP A 107 -0.99 -24.89 -13.65
CA ASP A 107 -1.55 -24.35 -14.90
C ASP A 107 -2.46 -23.14 -14.64
N SER A 108 -3.29 -23.20 -13.60
CA SER A 108 -4.13 -22.05 -13.18
C SER A 108 -3.30 -20.83 -12.79
N VAL A 109 -2.20 -21.01 -12.05
CA VAL A 109 -1.31 -19.90 -11.65
C VAL A 109 -0.58 -19.32 -12.86
N VAL A 110 -0.12 -20.17 -13.78
CA VAL A 110 0.52 -19.71 -15.02
C VAL A 110 -0.46 -18.94 -15.90
N LYS A 111 -1.70 -19.43 -16.01
CA LYS A 111 -2.77 -18.76 -16.75
C LYS A 111 -3.16 -17.45 -16.11
N SER A 112 -3.27 -17.37 -14.78
CA SER A 112 -3.62 -16.12 -14.11
C SER A 112 -2.62 -14.98 -14.32
N ILE A 113 -1.33 -15.31 -14.55
CA ILE A 113 -0.32 -14.29 -14.92
C ILE A 113 -0.63 -13.67 -16.29
N LYS A 114 -1.20 -14.46 -17.22
CA LYS A 114 -1.48 -14.01 -18.60
C LYS A 114 -2.92 -13.51 -18.79
N THR A 115 -3.87 -14.06 -18.03
CA THR A 115 -5.26 -13.64 -17.98
C THR A 115 -5.51 -13.01 -16.62
N MET A 116 -5.11 -11.74 -16.48
CA MET A 116 -5.10 -11.00 -15.21
C MET A 116 -6.43 -11.11 -14.44
N ASP A 117 -7.58 -11.23 -15.11
CA ASP A 117 -8.88 -11.01 -14.45
C ASP A 117 -9.60 -12.23 -13.87
N ALA A 118 -9.08 -13.45 -14.03
CA ALA A 118 -9.82 -14.66 -13.63
C ALA A 118 -9.76 -14.95 -12.11
N LEU A 119 -8.71 -14.50 -11.43
CA LEU A 119 -8.47 -14.77 -10.01
C LEU A 119 -8.73 -13.56 -9.09
N PHE A 120 -9.03 -12.38 -9.62
CA PHE A 120 -9.32 -11.22 -8.78
C PHE A 120 -10.62 -11.42 -8.00
N LEU A 121 -10.54 -11.18 -6.68
CA LEU A 121 -11.66 -11.26 -5.75
C LEU A 121 -12.69 -10.15 -5.99
N ASN A 122 -12.23 -8.96 -6.41
CA ASN A 122 -13.06 -7.80 -6.71
C ASN A 122 -12.66 -7.20 -8.06
N LYS A 123 -13.56 -7.26 -9.05
CA LYS A 123 -13.37 -6.64 -10.38
C LYS A 123 -13.76 -5.16 -10.43
N THR A 124 -14.07 -4.57 -9.28
CA THR A 124 -14.73 -3.26 -9.22
C THR A 124 -13.70 -2.13 -9.28
N ASN A 125 -13.60 -1.51 -10.46
CA ASN A 125 -13.05 -0.17 -10.76
C ASN A 125 -11.58 0.08 -10.39
N GLN A 126 -10.67 -0.28 -11.32
CA GLN A 126 -9.28 0.22 -11.37
C GLN A 126 -9.17 1.70 -11.81
N GLU A 127 -10.10 2.56 -11.37
CA GLU A 127 -10.15 3.97 -11.80
C GLU A 127 -9.72 4.96 -10.73
N LYS A 128 -9.46 4.51 -9.49
CA LYS A 128 -9.08 5.42 -8.41
C LYS A 128 -7.57 5.43 -8.22
N GLU A 129 -6.96 6.59 -8.48
CA GLU A 129 -5.61 6.89 -8.00
C GLU A 129 -5.56 6.68 -6.48
N ILE A 130 -4.56 5.94 -6.02
CA ILE A 130 -4.40 5.50 -4.61
C ILE A 130 -4.04 6.68 -3.70
N VAL A 131 -3.50 7.76 -4.28
CA VAL A 131 -3.24 9.03 -3.62
C VAL A 131 -3.70 10.11 -4.57
N THR A 132 -4.73 10.85 -4.17
CA THR A 132 -5.22 11.99 -4.95
C THR A 132 -4.55 13.28 -4.49
N ASP A 133 -4.52 14.30 -5.36
CA ASP A 133 -4.07 15.63 -4.98
C ASP A 133 -4.90 16.22 -3.81
N GLU A 134 -6.14 15.76 -3.64
CA GLU A 134 -7.02 16.13 -2.53
C GLU A 134 -6.53 15.57 -1.19
N ASP A 135 -6.05 14.32 -1.15
CA ASP A 135 -5.48 13.72 0.06
C ASP A 135 -4.20 14.46 0.52
N ILE A 136 -3.39 14.89 -0.44
CA ILE A 136 -2.19 15.71 -0.20
C ILE A 136 -2.59 17.09 0.33
N HIS A 137 -3.69 17.67 -0.17
CA HIS A 137 -4.19 18.96 0.26
C HIS A 137 -4.79 18.91 1.68
N GLU A 138 -5.53 17.85 2.01
CA GLU A 138 -6.09 17.67 3.34
C GLU A 138 -4.99 17.49 4.40
N ALA A 139 -3.94 16.73 4.09
CA ALA A 139 -2.76 16.61 4.95
C ALA A 139 -2.02 17.96 5.15
N LYS A 140 -1.99 18.83 4.13
CA LYS A 140 -1.45 20.20 4.25
C LYS A 140 -2.29 21.07 5.19
N LEU A 141 -3.62 21.02 5.05
CA LEU A 141 -4.54 21.80 5.87
C LEU A 141 -4.49 21.40 7.35
N GLU A 142 -4.36 20.11 7.64
CA GLU A 142 -4.19 19.64 9.03
C GLU A 142 -2.89 20.14 9.66
N MET A 143 -1.80 20.18 8.90
CA MET A 143 -0.53 20.73 9.38
C MET A 143 -0.57 22.24 9.60
N GLU A 144 -1.19 23.01 8.71
CA GLU A 144 -1.37 24.46 8.92
C GLU A 144 -2.20 24.75 10.18
N ARG A 145 -3.20 23.90 10.47
CA ARG A 145 -3.98 23.98 11.72
C ARG A 145 -3.15 23.64 12.95
N GLU A 146 -2.20 22.70 12.85
CA GLU A 146 -1.26 22.39 13.92
C GLU A 146 -0.24 23.53 14.13
N GLU A 147 0.34 24.08 13.07
CA GLU A 147 1.29 25.21 13.15
C GLU A 147 0.65 26.48 13.72
N ASN A 148 -0.64 26.73 13.43
CA ASN A 148 -1.40 27.84 14.01
C ASN A 148 -1.73 27.64 15.51
N LYS A 149 -1.56 26.44 16.06
CA LYS A 149 -1.73 26.16 17.50
C LYS A 149 -0.42 26.20 18.28
N GLU A 150 0.72 26.12 17.59
CA GLU A 150 2.02 26.13 18.23
C GLU A 150 2.48 27.56 18.56
N ASN A 151 2.86 27.78 19.82
CA ASN A 151 3.43 29.03 20.29
C ASN A 151 4.77 29.34 19.59
N ILE A 152 5.08 30.63 19.47
CA ILE A 152 6.34 31.14 18.92
C ILE A 152 7.57 30.44 19.51
N THR A 153 8.55 30.11 18.67
CA THR A 153 9.82 29.53 19.13
C THR A 153 10.75 30.58 19.73
N ASP A 154 11.64 30.17 20.64
CA ASP A 154 12.65 31.06 21.24
C ASP A 154 13.53 31.78 20.20
N LYS A 155 13.82 31.10 19.07
CA LYS A 155 14.58 31.69 17.97
C LYS A 155 13.79 32.78 17.24
N GLN A 156 12.52 32.53 16.94
CA GLN A 156 11.65 33.54 16.33
C GLN A 156 11.44 34.71 17.27
N LYS A 157 11.25 34.45 18.57
CA LYS A 157 11.16 35.48 19.61
C LYS A 157 12.41 36.36 19.66
N SER A 158 13.59 35.76 19.73
CA SER A 158 14.86 36.50 19.71
C SER A 158 15.05 37.32 18.44
N PHE A 159 14.67 36.76 17.28
CA PHE A 159 14.83 37.43 16.00
C PHE A 159 13.84 38.59 15.80
N LEU A 160 12.57 38.41 16.22
CA LEU A 160 11.56 39.47 16.23
C LEU A 160 11.94 40.61 17.17
N THR A 161 12.43 40.30 18.37
CA THR A 161 12.93 41.32 19.30
C THR A 161 14.06 42.12 18.65
N GLN A 162 14.97 41.48 17.91
CA GLN A 162 16.04 42.16 17.21
C GLN A 162 15.53 43.06 16.07
N LEU A 163 14.57 42.57 15.27
CA LEU A 163 13.97 43.34 14.17
C LEU A 163 13.17 44.55 14.69
N VAL A 164 12.37 44.36 15.74
CA VAL A 164 11.61 45.44 16.39
C VAL A 164 12.56 46.52 16.91
N ASN A 165 13.66 46.13 17.56
CA ASN A 165 14.67 47.07 18.05
C ASN A 165 15.43 47.81 16.94
N THR A 166 15.48 47.25 15.73
CA THR A 166 16.24 47.83 14.61
C THR A 166 15.37 48.72 13.73
N ASN A 167 14.11 48.35 13.51
CA ASN A 167 13.24 48.99 12.52
C ASN A 167 12.21 49.96 13.10
N ILE A 168 11.93 49.92 14.42
CA ILE A 168 10.96 50.82 15.06
C ILE A 168 11.72 51.86 15.88
N ALA A 169 11.60 53.13 15.47
CA ALA A 169 12.23 54.27 16.13
C ALA A 169 11.38 54.88 17.25
N ASP A 170 10.06 54.65 17.24
CA ASP A 170 9.14 55.11 18.27
C ASP A 170 9.14 54.16 19.48
N GLU A 171 9.53 54.69 20.64
CA GLU A 171 9.66 53.92 21.89
C GLU A 171 8.29 53.41 22.42
N ASP A 172 7.20 54.14 22.18
CA ASP A 172 5.87 53.73 22.65
C ASP A 172 5.31 52.57 21.80
N GLU A 173 5.51 52.61 20.49
CA GLU A 173 5.15 51.51 19.58
C GLU A 173 6.02 50.28 19.80
N LYS A 174 7.32 50.49 20.03
CA LYS A 174 8.29 49.43 20.32
C LYS A 174 7.94 48.68 21.60
N GLY A 175 7.56 49.40 22.68
CA GLY A 175 7.11 48.79 23.93
C GLY A 175 5.88 47.90 23.74
N ARG A 176 4.88 48.40 22.99
CA ARG A 176 3.66 47.63 22.68
C ARG A 176 3.93 46.37 21.88
N PHE A 177 4.82 46.44 20.90
CA PHE A 177 5.21 45.28 20.11
C PHE A 177 5.94 44.23 20.95
N LEU A 178 6.93 44.65 21.76
CA LEU A 178 7.70 43.73 22.61
C LEU A 178 6.83 42.98 23.62
N SER A 179 5.79 43.62 24.15
CA SER A 179 4.82 42.98 25.05
C SER A 179 3.98 41.91 24.36
N ASN A 180 3.73 42.03 23.05
CA ASN A 180 2.88 41.10 22.30
C ASN A 180 3.64 39.91 21.71
N ILE A 181 4.98 40.00 21.56
CA ILE A 181 5.80 38.91 20.99
C ILE A 181 5.62 37.55 21.70
N PRO A 182 5.56 37.45 23.05
CA PRO A 182 5.44 36.16 23.75
C PRO A 182 4.18 35.38 23.42
N ASP A 183 3.11 36.07 23.05
CA ASP A 183 1.77 35.50 22.84
C ASP A 183 1.49 35.19 21.36
N LEU A 184 2.46 35.42 20.48
CA LEU A 184 2.33 35.10 19.06
C LEU A 184 2.42 33.59 18.80
N THR A 185 1.66 33.12 17.82
CA THR A 185 1.83 31.79 17.24
C THR A 185 3.02 31.77 16.27
N LYS A 186 3.55 30.58 15.94
CA LYS A 186 4.64 30.46 14.94
C LYS A 186 4.30 31.10 13.59
N SER A 187 3.04 30.96 13.17
CA SER A 187 2.51 31.51 11.92
C SER A 187 2.50 33.05 11.93
N GLU A 188 1.99 33.65 13.02
CA GLU A 188 1.97 35.11 13.20
C GLU A 188 3.38 35.69 13.32
N ALA A 189 4.28 34.99 14.04
CA ALA A 189 5.67 35.37 14.16
C ALA A 189 6.37 35.42 12.78
N ASN A 190 6.15 34.42 11.93
CA ASN A 190 6.72 34.40 10.58
C ASN A 190 6.17 35.53 9.70
N LYS A 191 4.87 35.84 9.80
CA LYS A 191 4.26 36.97 9.08
C LYS A 191 4.85 38.31 9.52
N ALA A 192 5.01 38.52 10.83
CA ALA A 192 5.62 39.71 11.39
C ALA A 192 7.09 39.88 10.94
N ILE A 193 7.86 38.79 10.91
CA ILE A 193 9.24 38.81 10.41
C ILE A 193 9.28 39.26 8.94
N GLN A 194 8.40 38.72 8.09
CA GLN A 194 8.34 39.10 6.67
C GLN A 194 7.95 40.56 6.47
N SER A 195 7.09 41.14 7.32
CA SER A 195 6.74 42.56 7.20
C SER A 195 7.90 43.50 7.51
N PHE A 196 8.87 43.10 8.34
CA PHE A 196 10.06 43.89 8.66
C PHE A 196 11.22 43.71 7.68
N GLN A 197 11.11 42.78 6.73
CA GLN A 197 12.12 42.53 5.68
C GLN A 197 11.81 43.23 4.34
N LYS A 198 10.68 43.94 4.26
CA LYS A 198 10.38 44.86 3.15
C LYS A 198 10.98 46.23 3.42
#